data_AF-A0A2E3EM33-F1
#
_entry.id   AF-A0A2E3EM33-F1
#
_cell.length_a   1.000
_cell.length_b   1.000
_cell.length_c   1.000
_cell.angle_alpha   90.00
_cell.angle_beta   90.00
_cell.angle_gamma   90.00
#
_symmetry.space_group_name_H-M   'P 1'
#
loop_
_entity.id
_entity.type
_entity.pdbx_description
1 polymer ?
#
loop_
_entity_poly.entity_id
_entity_poly.type
_entity_poly.pdbx_seq_one_letter_code
_entity_poly.pdbx_strand_id
1 'polypeptide(L)'
;MSVATCMRVSVRSRRVTRPPDAGGKPEARTDAPQDLPPEEGERLKRIEAVIEGLPAEEQAEYRRMVSQTMFSGPLPPPALYAHYEDVLPGAAERILALTEREQAHRHRFETDALHAEVRYSNLGMWLGAGVLTFVLIAACFCAYIGRGEVAIAIAGLGVAGVVSAFIRGKESHRSDQNEKP
;
A
#
# COMPACT_ATOMS: atom_id res chain seq x y z
N MET A 1 -69.05 -7.44 -5.12
CA MET A 1 -68.03 -7.79 -4.11
C MET A 1 -66.83 -8.31 -4.88
N SER A 2 -65.83 -7.45 -5.13
CA SER A 2 -64.80 -7.68 -6.13
C SER A 2 -63.47 -7.09 -5.65
N VAL A 3 -62.48 -7.99 -5.55
CA VAL A 3 -61.01 -7.84 -5.64
C VAL A 3 -60.33 -6.61 -5.04
N ALA A 4 -59.40 -6.89 -4.10
CA ALA A 4 -58.12 -6.20 -4.04
C ALA A 4 -57.05 -7.15 -3.46
N THR A 5 -56.39 -7.88 -4.36
CA THR A 5 -55.19 -8.67 -4.11
C THR A 5 -54.08 -7.76 -3.58
N CYS A 6 -53.68 -7.94 -2.33
CA CYS A 6 -52.62 -7.18 -1.69
C CYS A 6 -51.25 -7.71 -2.15
N MET A 7 -50.68 -7.10 -3.19
CA MET A 7 -49.35 -7.39 -3.71
C MET A 7 -48.29 -6.77 -2.78
N ARG A 8 -47.68 -7.59 -1.92
CA ARG A 8 -46.51 -7.20 -1.12
C ARG A 8 -45.34 -6.87 -2.05
N VAL A 9 -45.04 -5.59 -2.21
CA VAL A 9 -43.78 -5.12 -2.80
C VAL A 9 -42.66 -5.39 -1.79
N SER A 10 -41.87 -6.43 -2.04
CA SER A 10 -40.63 -6.72 -1.33
C SER A 10 -39.57 -5.70 -1.75
N VAL A 11 -39.31 -4.71 -0.90
CA VAL A 11 -38.16 -3.82 -1.04
C VAL A 11 -36.93 -4.61 -0.61
N ARG A 12 -36.28 -5.26 -1.59
CA ARG A 12 -34.99 -5.93 -1.41
C ARG A 12 -33.96 -4.85 -1.09
N SER A 13 -33.59 -4.74 0.19
CA SER A 13 -32.54 -3.85 0.66
C SER A 13 -31.26 -4.14 -0.12
N ARG A 14 -30.85 -3.19 -0.97
CA ARG A 14 -29.51 -3.24 -1.57
C ARG A 14 -28.54 -3.00 -0.42
N ARG A 15 -27.89 -4.08 0.00
CA ARG A 15 -26.72 -4.04 0.88
C ARG A 15 -25.68 -3.16 0.16
N VAL A 16 -25.49 -1.94 0.64
CA VAL A 16 -24.37 -1.09 0.23
C VAL A 16 -23.14 -1.78 0.80
N THR A 17 -22.50 -2.62 -0.02
CA THR A 17 -21.20 -3.20 0.31
C THR A 17 -20.20 -2.05 0.36
N ARG A 18 -19.49 -1.92 1.49
CA ARG A 18 -18.35 -1.01 1.63
C ARG A 18 -17.38 -1.26 0.46
N PRO A 19 -16.84 -0.22 -0.18
CA PRO A 19 -15.76 -0.42 -1.13
C PRO A 19 -14.61 -1.13 -0.40
N PRO A 20 -14.02 -2.19 -1.01
CA PRO A 20 -12.84 -2.83 -0.47
C PRO A 20 -11.68 -1.84 -0.45
N ASP A 21 -10.87 -1.97 0.58
CA ASP A 21 -9.85 -1.02 1.00
C ASP A 21 -8.88 -0.65 -0.13
N ALA A 22 -8.60 0.64 -0.26
CA ALA A 22 -7.67 1.24 -1.21
C ALA A 22 -6.20 0.94 -0.83
N GLY A 23 -5.85 -0.35 -0.85
CA GLY A 23 -4.48 -0.88 -0.73
C GLY A 23 -3.96 -1.51 -2.02
N GLY A 24 -4.65 -1.31 -3.15
CA GLY A 24 -4.17 -1.73 -4.45
C GLY A 24 -3.14 -0.75 -4.98
N LYS A 25 -1.96 -1.23 -5.36
CA LYS A 25 -1.09 -0.56 -6.35
C LYS A 25 -1.99 -0.02 -7.48
N PRO A 26 -1.66 1.13 -8.09
CA PRO A 26 -2.30 1.50 -9.34
C PRO A 26 -1.95 0.41 -10.35
N GLU A 27 -2.82 -0.61 -10.45
CA GLU A 27 -2.92 -1.45 -11.61
C GLU A 27 -3.26 -0.47 -12.72
N ALA A 28 -2.20 -0.04 -13.42
CA ALA A 28 -2.34 0.44 -14.77
C ALA A 28 -3.37 -0.47 -15.40
N ARG A 29 -4.50 0.11 -15.81
CA ARG A 29 -5.30 -0.49 -16.87
C ARG A 29 -4.39 -0.53 -18.08
N THR A 30 -3.54 -1.55 -18.09
CA THR A 30 -3.14 -2.23 -19.29
C THR A 30 -4.43 -2.88 -19.76
N ASP A 31 -5.30 -2.06 -20.34
CA ASP A 31 -6.17 -2.51 -21.41
C ASP A 31 -5.21 -2.85 -22.56
N ALA A 32 -4.38 -3.89 -22.37
CA ALA A 32 -3.87 -4.64 -23.49
C ALA A 32 -5.13 -5.06 -24.23
N PRO A 33 -5.28 -4.71 -25.52
CA PRO A 33 -6.32 -5.30 -26.33
C PRO A 33 -6.14 -6.81 -26.23
N GLN A 34 -6.95 -7.47 -25.40
CA GLN A 34 -6.79 -8.89 -25.10
C GLN A 34 -7.21 -9.78 -26.27
N ASP A 35 -7.60 -9.18 -27.39
CA ASP A 35 -7.70 -9.79 -28.71
C ASP A 35 -7.24 -8.76 -29.74
N LEU A 36 -5.92 -8.66 -29.96
CA LEU A 36 -5.40 -8.07 -31.19
C LEU A 36 -6.04 -8.84 -32.36
N PRO A 37 -6.70 -8.18 -33.32
CA PRO A 37 -7.20 -8.84 -34.53
C PRO A 37 -6.09 -9.74 -35.12
N PRO A 38 -6.40 -10.96 -35.60
CA PRO A 38 -5.39 -11.92 -36.06
C PRO A 38 -4.42 -11.31 -37.11
N GLU A 39 -4.90 -10.32 -37.87
CA GLU A 39 -4.16 -9.47 -38.80
C GLU A 39 -2.98 -8.71 -38.14
N GLU A 40 -3.16 -8.14 -36.94
CA GLU A 40 -2.13 -7.34 -36.26
C GLU A 40 -1.06 -8.21 -35.59
N GLY A 41 -1.45 -9.37 -35.06
CA GLY A 41 -0.51 -10.36 -34.53
C GLY A 41 0.42 -10.94 -35.61
N GLU A 42 -0.08 -11.11 -36.83
CA GLU A 42 0.75 -11.52 -37.97
C GLU A 42 1.68 -10.39 -38.44
N ARG A 43 1.21 -9.14 -38.41
CA ARG A 43 2.04 -7.96 -38.73
C ARG A 43 3.19 -7.77 -37.74
N LEU A 44 2.94 -7.96 -36.44
CA LEU A 44 3.98 -7.90 -35.41
C LEU A 44 5.04 -8.98 -35.62
N LYS A 45 4.63 -10.22 -35.90
CA LYS A 45 5.54 -11.32 -36.25
C LYS A 45 6.35 -11.03 -37.51
N ARG A 46 5.74 -10.37 -38.50
CA ARG A 46 6.41 -9.99 -39.76
C ARG A 46 7.45 -8.89 -39.53
N ILE A 47 7.18 -7.95 -38.62
CA ILE A 47 8.14 -6.91 -38.21
C ILE A 47 9.28 -7.53 -37.40
N GLU A 48 8.99 -8.43 -36.46
CA GLU A 48 9.99 -9.17 -35.67
C GLU A 48 10.94 -9.95 -36.59
N ALA A 49 10.41 -10.70 -37.56
CA ALA A 49 11.20 -11.47 -38.52
C ALA A 49 12.09 -10.58 -39.42
N VAL A 50 11.65 -9.36 -39.75
CA VAL A 50 12.45 -8.39 -40.49
C VAL A 50 13.58 -7.85 -39.62
N ILE A 51 13.34 -7.58 -38.33
CA ILE A 51 14.35 -7.10 -37.38
C ILE A 51 15.42 -8.18 -37.13
N GLU A 52 15.02 -9.44 -37.01
CA GLU A 52 15.91 -10.58 -36.77
C GLU A 52 16.80 -10.90 -37.98
N GLY A 53 16.34 -10.57 -39.21
CA GLY A 53 17.09 -10.73 -40.45
C GLY A 53 18.13 -9.64 -40.76
N LEU A 54 18.16 -8.55 -39.98
CA LEU A 54 19.11 -7.43 -40.17
C LEU A 54 20.44 -7.67 -39.43
N PRO A 55 21.57 -7.13 -39.93
CA PRO A 55 22.87 -7.27 -39.29
C PRO A 55 22.87 -6.68 -37.86
N ALA A 56 23.65 -7.29 -36.96
CA ALA A 56 23.64 -6.97 -35.52
C ALA A 56 23.93 -5.48 -35.19
N GLU A 57 24.61 -4.76 -36.09
CA GLU A 57 24.88 -3.32 -35.98
C GLU A 57 23.61 -2.48 -36.17
N GLU A 58 22.79 -2.75 -37.19
CA GLU A 58 21.54 -2.04 -37.46
C GLU A 58 20.48 -2.36 -36.39
N GLN A 59 20.47 -3.59 -35.86
CA GLN A 59 19.62 -3.94 -34.73
C GLN A 59 19.99 -3.14 -33.46
N ALA A 60 21.29 -2.91 -33.23
CA ALA A 60 21.75 -2.10 -32.10
C ALA A 60 21.38 -0.63 -32.27
N GLU A 61 21.44 -0.10 -33.49
CA GLU A 61 21.02 1.26 -33.80
C GLU A 61 19.51 1.47 -33.63
N TYR A 62 18.69 0.56 -34.14
CA TYR A 62 17.23 0.61 -33.95
C TYR A 62 16.83 0.48 -32.47
N ARG A 63 17.46 -0.45 -31.73
CA ARG A 63 17.26 -0.58 -30.28
C ARG A 63 17.64 0.69 -29.50
N ARG A 64 18.68 1.41 -29.94
CA ARG A 64 19.07 2.70 -29.36
C ARG A 64 18.08 3.81 -29.68
N MET A 65 17.52 3.83 -30.88
CA MET A 65 16.51 4.82 -31.28
C MET A 65 15.18 4.64 -30.53
N VAL A 66 14.73 3.39 -30.35
CA VAL A 66 13.50 3.07 -29.60
C VAL A 66 13.69 3.31 -28.10
N SER A 67 14.85 2.99 -27.53
CA SER A 67 15.10 3.25 -26.10
C SER A 67 15.17 4.75 -25.76
N GLN A 68 15.53 5.61 -26.72
CA GLN A 68 15.51 7.07 -26.54
C GLN A 68 14.11 7.68 -26.55
N THR A 69 13.12 7.01 -27.14
CA THR A 69 11.75 7.52 -27.29
C THR A 69 10.77 6.95 -26.25
N MET A 70 11.12 5.83 -25.60
CA MET A 70 10.36 5.29 -24.49
C MET A 70 10.69 6.02 -23.19
N PHE A 71 9.96 7.10 -22.92
CA PHE A 71 9.97 7.72 -21.60
C PHE A 71 8.86 7.13 -20.74
N SER A 72 9.25 6.43 -19.68
CA SER A 72 8.32 5.90 -18.68
C SER A 72 8.62 6.57 -17.34
N GLY A 73 7.74 7.47 -16.94
CA GLY A 73 7.86 8.25 -15.72
C GLY A 73 6.62 9.14 -15.54
N PRO A 74 6.37 9.62 -14.32
CA PRO A 74 5.17 10.41 -14.01
C PRO A 74 5.15 11.80 -14.66
N LEU A 75 6.30 12.26 -15.15
CA LEU A 75 6.50 13.58 -15.77
C LEU A 75 6.89 13.39 -17.23
N PRO A 76 6.34 14.16 -18.20
CA PRO A 76 6.80 14.07 -19.57
C PRO A 76 8.29 14.47 -19.71
N PRO A 77 8.99 13.98 -20.76
CA PRO A 77 10.34 14.38 -21.08
C PRO A 77 10.53 15.90 -21.08
N PRO A 78 11.68 16.43 -20.61
CA PRO A 78 11.95 17.87 -20.56
C PRO A 78 11.77 18.57 -21.92
N ALA A 79 12.10 17.88 -23.01
CA ALA A 79 11.98 18.41 -24.36
C ALA A 79 10.52 18.63 -24.82
N LEU A 80 9.53 17.98 -24.18
CA LEU A 80 8.12 18.08 -24.56
C LEU A 80 7.37 19.26 -23.91
N TYR A 81 7.91 19.88 -22.84
CA TYR A 81 7.24 21.02 -22.19
C TYR A 81 7.06 22.22 -23.12
N ALA A 82 8.02 22.45 -24.03
CA ALA A 82 7.92 23.51 -25.04
C ALA A 82 6.69 23.29 -25.95
N HIS A 83 6.47 22.06 -26.42
CA HIS A 83 5.29 21.72 -27.22
C HIS A 83 3.98 21.85 -26.45
N TYR A 84 3.96 21.54 -25.15
CA TYR A 84 2.77 21.76 -24.33
C TYR A 84 2.42 23.24 -24.22
N GLU A 85 3.42 24.12 -24.06
CA GLU A 85 3.22 25.58 -24.06
C GLU A 85 2.79 26.11 -25.43
N ASP A 86 3.33 25.55 -26.53
CA ASP A 86 2.94 25.92 -27.89
C ASP A 86 1.48 25.54 -28.21
N VAL A 87 1.00 24.39 -27.69
CA VAL A 87 -0.38 23.92 -27.89
C VAL A 87 -1.37 24.68 -26.99
N LEU A 88 -1.01 24.87 -25.72
CA LEU A 88 -1.83 25.61 -24.76
C LEU A 88 -0.91 26.35 -23.78
N PRO A 89 -0.82 27.69 -23.85
CA PRO A 89 0.03 28.45 -22.95
C PRO A 89 -0.40 28.24 -21.49
N GLY A 90 0.58 27.96 -20.62
CA GLY A 90 0.42 27.61 -19.22
C GLY A 90 0.13 26.12 -18.95
N ALA A 91 0.17 25.25 -19.96
CA ALA A 91 -0.01 23.81 -19.79
C ALA A 91 1.16 23.17 -19.03
N ALA A 92 2.41 23.57 -19.30
CA ALA A 92 3.58 23.01 -18.62
C ALA A 92 3.54 23.34 -17.13
N GLU A 93 3.22 24.59 -16.78
CA GLU A 93 3.03 25.03 -15.38
C GLU A 93 1.94 24.22 -14.67
N ARG A 94 0.80 23.99 -15.34
CA ARG A 94 -0.29 23.17 -14.79
C ARG A 94 0.11 21.73 -14.55
N ILE A 95 0.90 21.13 -15.45
CA ILE A 95 1.41 19.76 -15.31
C ILE A 95 2.36 19.69 -14.11
N LEU A 96 3.34 20.59 -14.04
CA LEU A 96 4.30 20.65 -12.94
C LEU A 96 3.61 20.87 -11.59
N ALA A 97 2.66 21.81 -11.51
CA ALA A 97 1.87 22.07 -10.31
C ALA A 97 0.99 20.87 -9.92
N LEU A 98 0.48 20.10 -10.88
CA LEU A 98 -0.27 18.87 -10.62
C LEU A 98 0.65 17.80 -10.03
N THR A 99 1.86 17.63 -10.57
CA THR A 99 2.85 16.70 -10.02
C THR A 99 3.34 17.11 -8.65
N GLU A 100 3.59 18.40 -8.41
CA GLU A 100 4.00 18.91 -7.09
C GLU A 100 2.93 18.62 -6.04
N ARG A 101 1.65 18.86 -6.37
CA ARG A 101 0.53 18.52 -5.48
C ARG A 101 0.43 17.01 -5.22
N GLU A 102 0.63 16.19 -6.25
CA GLU A 102 0.62 14.73 -6.10
C GLU A 102 1.79 14.25 -5.22
N GLN A 103 2.99 14.81 -5.40
CA GLN A 103 4.14 14.55 -4.55
C GLN A 103 3.88 14.97 -3.10
N ALA A 104 3.35 16.18 -2.89
CA ALA A 104 2.99 16.66 -1.57
C ALA A 104 1.92 15.78 -0.91
N HIS A 105 0.93 15.31 -1.68
CA HIS A 105 -0.09 14.39 -1.19
C HIS A 105 0.50 13.05 -0.77
N ARG A 106 1.39 12.48 -1.59
CA ARG A 106 2.12 11.24 -1.25
C ARG A 106 2.99 11.41 -0.01
N HIS A 107 3.75 12.48 0.10
CA HIS A 107 4.57 12.76 1.28
C HIS A 107 3.71 12.94 2.53
N ARG A 108 2.54 13.58 2.41
CA ARG A 108 1.59 13.69 3.53
C ARG A 108 1.07 12.31 3.96
N PHE A 109 0.70 11.44 3.00
CA PHE A 109 0.29 10.08 3.35
C PHE A 109 1.42 9.25 3.97
N GLU A 110 2.63 9.34 3.43
CA GLU A 110 3.80 8.64 3.97
C GLU A 110 4.10 9.12 5.40
N THR A 111 4.09 10.44 5.63
CA THR A 111 4.29 11.01 6.97
C THR A 111 3.16 10.66 7.94
N ASP A 112 1.90 10.75 7.52
CA ASP A 112 0.75 10.36 8.35
C ASP A 112 0.78 8.87 8.70
N ALA A 113 1.16 8.00 7.76
CA ALA A 113 1.34 6.58 7.99
C ALA A 113 2.46 6.30 9.00
N LEU A 114 3.62 6.94 8.85
CA LEU A 114 4.74 6.84 9.80
C LEU A 114 4.33 7.35 11.19
N HIS A 115 3.63 8.48 11.26
CA HIS A 115 3.14 9.02 12.53
C HIS A 115 2.10 8.11 13.19
N ALA A 116 1.22 7.49 12.41
CA ALA A 116 0.27 6.51 12.92
C ALA A 116 0.99 5.29 13.52
N GLU A 117 2.00 4.76 12.84
CA GLU A 117 2.81 3.62 13.31
C GLU A 117 3.51 3.94 14.65
N VAL A 118 4.16 5.10 14.74
CA VAL A 118 4.80 5.57 15.98
C VAL A 118 3.77 5.74 17.10
N ARG A 119 2.58 6.26 16.78
CA ARG A 119 1.52 6.48 17.77
C ARG A 119 1.00 5.16 18.33
N TYR A 120 0.73 4.16 17.48
CA TYR A 120 0.30 2.84 17.94
C TYR A 120 1.37 2.13 18.80
N SER A 121 2.64 2.22 18.39
CA SER A 121 3.77 1.67 19.17
C SER A 121 3.86 2.31 20.56
N ASN A 122 3.77 3.65 20.62
CA ASN A 122 3.79 4.37 21.89
C ASN A 122 2.59 4.01 22.77
N LEU A 123 1.36 3.93 22.22
CA LEU A 123 0.19 3.53 23.01
C LEU A 123 0.37 2.13 23.62
N GLY A 124 0.91 1.17 22.87
CA GLY A 124 1.21 -0.16 23.38
C GLY A 124 2.19 -0.14 24.56
N MET A 125 3.24 0.66 24.47
CA MET A 125 4.22 0.82 25.55
C MET A 125 3.62 1.48 26.81
N TRP A 126 2.78 2.50 26.64
CA TRP A 126 2.09 3.15 27.77
C TRP A 126 1.08 2.21 28.45
N LEU A 127 0.30 1.44 27.69
CA LEU A 127 -0.62 0.44 28.25
C LEU A 127 0.15 -0.68 28.97
N GLY A 128 1.24 -1.16 28.38
CA GLY A 128 2.12 -2.16 29.01
C GLY A 128 2.75 -1.66 30.31
N ALA A 129 3.24 -0.42 30.32
CA ALA A 129 3.76 0.23 31.52
C ALA A 129 2.68 0.35 32.61
N GLY A 130 1.46 0.77 32.25
CA GLY A 130 0.34 0.87 33.18
C GLY A 130 -0.03 -0.46 33.83
N VAL A 131 -0.11 -1.54 33.03
CA VAL A 131 -0.38 -2.90 33.54
C VAL A 131 0.74 -3.37 34.47
N LEU A 132 2.01 -3.15 34.10
CA LEU A 132 3.15 -3.53 34.93
C LEU A 132 3.15 -2.79 36.28
N THR A 133 2.92 -1.48 36.26
CA THR A 133 2.80 -0.67 37.48
C THR A 133 1.65 -1.17 38.36
N PHE A 134 0.49 -1.51 37.78
CA PHE A 134 -0.63 -2.04 38.54
C PHE A 134 -0.30 -3.37 39.22
N VAL A 135 0.37 -4.30 38.52
CA VAL A 135 0.81 -5.59 39.09
C VAL A 135 1.81 -5.39 40.23
N LEU A 136 2.74 -4.45 40.09
CA LEU A 136 3.71 -4.14 41.16
C LEU A 136 3.03 -3.56 42.41
N ILE A 137 2.08 -2.64 42.23
CA ILE A 137 1.30 -2.08 43.35
C ILE A 137 0.51 -3.18 44.05
N ALA A 138 -0.15 -4.06 43.28
CA ALA A 138 -0.91 -5.18 43.83
C ALA A 138 -0.02 -6.15 44.62
N ALA A 139 1.17 -6.49 44.10
CA ALA A 139 2.13 -7.35 44.79
C ALA A 139 2.63 -6.70 46.09
N CYS A 140 2.95 -5.40 46.06
CA CYS A 140 3.40 -4.65 47.24
C CYS A 140 2.30 -4.58 48.31
N PHE A 141 1.05 -4.37 47.90
CA PHE A 141 -0.11 -4.37 48.81
C PHE A 141 -0.35 -5.75 49.44
N CYS A 142 -0.24 -6.84 48.68
CA CYS A 142 -0.33 -8.20 49.22
C CYS A 142 0.80 -8.53 50.20
N ALA A 143 2.01 -8.04 49.94
CA ALA A 143 3.14 -8.18 50.86
C ALA A 143 2.88 -7.42 52.17
N TYR A 144 2.29 -6.23 52.10
CA TYR A 144 1.94 -5.42 53.28
C TYR A 144 0.89 -6.11 54.18
N ILE A 145 -0.08 -6.84 53.60
CA ILE A 145 -1.09 -7.61 54.34
C ILE A 145 -0.50 -8.89 54.99
N GLY A 146 0.79 -9.17 54.79
CA GLY A 146 1.49 -10.32 55.38
C GLY A 146 1.30 -11.63 54.61
N ARG A 147 0.74 -11.58 53.39
CA ARG A 147 0.60 -12.74 52.50
C ARG A 147 1.77 -12.80 51.51
N GLY A 148 2.96 -13.05 52.01
CA GLY A 148 4.20 -13.11 51.23
C GLY A 148 4.15 -14.12 50.07
N GLU A 149 3.60 -15.31 50.29
CA GLU A 149 3.45 -16.35 49.26
C GLU A 149 2.66 -15.87 48.04
N VAL A 150 1.57 -15.14 48.27
CA VAL A 150 0.71 -14.60 47.21
C VAL A 150 1.43 -13.47 46.47
N ALA A 151 2.16 -12.62 47.18
CA ALA A 151 2.96 -11.55 46.57
C ALA A 151 4.06 -12.10 45.65
N ILE A 152 4.76 -13.17 46.06
CA ILE A 152 5.79 -13.84 45.26
C ILE A 152 5.17 -14.47 44.00
N ALA A 153 4.02 -15.14 44.14
CA ALA A 153 3.33 -15.75 42.99
C ALA A 153 2.91 -14.71 41.95
N ILE A 154 2.31 -13.58 42.39
CA ILE A 154 1.89 -12.49 41.51
C ILE A 154 3.08 -11.83 40.82
N ALA A 155 4.14 -11.52 41.57
CA ALA A 155 5.34 -10.90 41.02
C ALA A 155 6.04 -11.82 40.02
N GLY A 156 6.17 -13.12 40.34
CA GLY A 156 6.78 -14.11 39.46
C GLY A 156 6.02 -14.28 38.15
N LEU A 157 4.68 -14.39 38.20
CA LEU A 157 3.84 -14.46 37.00
C LEU A 157 3.97 -13.18 36.15
N GLY A 158 3.97 -12.01 36.80
CA GLY A 158 4.12 -10.72 36.11
C GLY A 158 5.44 -10.61 35.35
N VAL A 159 6.57 -10.94 36.00
CA VAL A 159 7.89 -10.90 35.37
C VAL A 159 8.00 -11.90 34.21
N ALA A 160 7.52 -13.13 34.39
CA ALA A 160 7.50 -14.13 33.32
C ALA A 160 6.65 -13.67 32.12
N GLY A 161 5.52 -13.01 32.38
CA GLY A 161 4.68 -12.40 31.35
C GLY A 161 5.43 -11.33 30.55
N VAL A 162 6.15 -10.42 31.20
CA VAL A 162 6.93 -9.37 30.51
C VAL A 162 8.07 -9.98 29.69
N VAL A 163 8.81 -10.94 30.25
CA VAL A 163 9.93 -11.59 29.56
C VAL A 163 9.44 -12.34 28.32
N SER A 164 8.33 -13.09 28.43
CA SER A 164 7.76 -13.81 27.29
C SER A 164 7.23 -12.87 26.20
N ALA A 165 6.60 -11.75 26.58
CA ALA A 165 6.18 -10.72 25.63
C ALA A 165 7.37 -10.07 24.91
N PHE A 166 8.47 -9.82 25.63
CA PHE A 166 9.69 -9.23 25.05
C PHE A 166 10.38 -10.20 24.08
N ILE A 167 10.43 -11.49 24.40
CA ILE A 167 10.96 -12.53 23.50
C ILE A 167 10.12 -12.62 22.23
N ARG A 168 8.79 -12.65 22.35
CA ARG A 168 7.89 -12.72 21.19
C ARG A 168 7.95 -11.46 20.32
N GLY A 169 8.10 -10.28 20.93
CA GLY A 169 8.31 -9.03 20.20
C GLY A 169 9.57 -9.05 19.33
N LYS A 170 10.63 -9.71 19.78
CA LYS A 170 11.87 -9.87 19.00
C LYS A 170 11.70 -10.78 17.77
N GLU A 171 10.80 -11.76 17.81
CA GLU A 171 10.57 -12.70 16.71
C GLU A 171 9.70 -12.10 15.58
N SER A 172 8.72 -11.26 15.93
CA SER A 172 7.86 -10.57 14.98
C SER A 172 8.65 -9.71 14.00
N HIS A 173 9.65 -8.95 14.47
CA HIS A 173 10.49 -8.12 13.60
C HIS A 173 11.34 -8.90 12.59
N ARG A 174 11.58 -10.20 12.83
CA ARG A 174 12.35 -11.05 11.91
C ARG A 174 11.48 -11.69 10.82
N SER A 175 10.18 -11.83 11.07
CA SER A 175 9.23 -12.45 10.14
C SER A 175 8.94 -11.51 8.96
N ASP A 176 8.72 -10.23 9.27
CA ASP A 176 8.41 -9.20 8.27
C ASP A 176 9.59 -8.90 7.32
N GLN A 177 10.84 -9.14 7.74
CA GLN A 177 12.01 -9.01 6.86
C GLN A 177 12.18 -10.19 5.90
N ASN A 178 11.61 -11.35 6.20
CA ASN A 178 11.82 -12.58 5.42
C ASN A 178 10.68 -12.85 4.42
N GLU A 179 9.61 -12.03 4.44
CA GLU A 179 8.42 -12.17 3.59
C GLU A 179 8.38 -11.15 2.43
N LYS A 180 9.48 -10.41 2.21
CA LYS A 180 9.62 -9.55 1.03
C LYS A 180 10.42 -10.29 -0.06
N PRO A 181 9.78 -10.83 -1.11
CA PRO A 181 10.47 -11.44 -2.26
C PRO A 181 11.18 -10.40 -3.13
#